data_AF-A0A502W8N1-F1
#
_entry.id   AF-A0A502W8N1-F1
#
_cell.length_a   1.000
_cell.length_b   1.000
_cell.length_c   1.000
_cell.angle_alpha   90.00
_cell.angle_beta   90.00
_cell.angle_gamma   90.00
#
_symmetry.space_group_name_H-M   'P 1'
#
loop_
_entity.id
_entity.type
_entity.pdbx_description
1 polymer ?
#
loop_
_entity_poly.entity_id
_entity_poly.type
_entity_poly.pdbx_seq_one_letter_code
_entity_poly.pdbx_strand_id
1 'polypeptide(L)'
;MTLDDYNSFCDSLPSTTHVVQWGGAHVWKVGAKVFAIGGWDDGQQLFVTFKCSDIAYDVLKEQPGLRPAPYLASRGMTWIQRRTSQSMDDAALKDYLRESHRLVALKLTRQARKELGLAES
;
A
#
# COMPACT_ATOMS: atom_id res chain seq x y z
N MET A 1 -7.00 -10.44 6.74
CA MET A 1 -5.53 -10.50 6.64
C MET A 1 -4.95 -10.21 8.00
N THR A 2 -4.03 -11.03 8.49
CA THR A 2 -3.26 -10.74 9.70
C THR A 2 -2.10 -9.78 9.41
N LEU A 3 -1.43 -9.28 10.44
CA LEU A 3 -0.20 -8.49 10.28
C LEU A 3 0.92 -9.33 9.64
N ASP A 4 1.04 -10.60 10.03
CA ASP A 4 2.09 -11.49 9.51
C ASP A 4 1.86 -11.80 8.03
N ASP A 5 0.60 -12.02 7.62
CA ASP A 5 0.25 -12.18 6.21
C ASP A 5 0.58 -10.92 5.40
N TYR A 6 0.28 -9.74 5.96
CA TYR A 6 0.57 -8.45 5.34
C TYR A 6 2.08 -8.28 5.12
N ASN A 7 2.86 -8.44 6.18
CA ASN A 7 4.31 -8.26 6.14
C ASN A 7 4.97 -9.28 5.23
N SER A 8 4.58 -10.56 5.33
CA SER A 8 5.13 -11.63 4.48
C SER A 8 4.86 -11.36 2.99
N PHE A 9 3.67 -10.86 2.66
CA PHE A 9 3.36 -10.52 1.27
C PHE A 9 4.19 -9.33 0.78
N CYS A 10 4.28 -8.26 1.55
CA CYS A 10 5.07 -7.08 1.15
C CYS A 10 6.58 -7.37 1.06
N ASP A 11 7.10 -8.26 1.90
CA ASP A 11 8.50 -8.74 1.86
C ASP A 11 8.79 -9.53 0.59
N SER A 12 7.80 -10.25 0.07
CA SER A 12 7.95 -11.03 -1.16
C SER A 12 8.05 -10.19 -2.44
N LEU A 13 7.75 -8.88 -2.37
CA LEU A 13 7.80 -7.99 -3.53
C LEU A 13 9.24 -7.52 -3.80
N PRO A 14 9.64 -7.28 -5.05
CA PRO A 14 11.01 -6.92 -5.38
C PRO A 14 11.48 -5.61 -4.74
N SER A 15 12.71 -5.60 -4.23
CA SER A 15 13.41 -4.38 -3.80
C SER A 15 12.64 -3.56 -2.74
N THR A 16 12.00 -4.27 -1.82
CA THR A 16 11.25 -3.68 -0.71
C THR A 16 12.09 -3.56 0.56
N THR A 17 11.70 -2.60 1.40
CA THR A 17 12.22 -2.45 2.76
C THR A 17 11.08 -2.19 3.72
N HIS A 18 11.25 -2.66 4.96
CA HIS A 18 10.27 -2.55 6.03
C HIS A 18 10.81 -1.70 7.18
N VAL A 19 9.95 -0.82 7.70
CA VAL A 19 10.24 -0.04 8.91
C VAL A 19 8.98 0.14 9.74
N VAL A 20 9.11 0.03 11.05
CA VAL A 20 8.03 0.34 11.99
C VAL A 20 8.18 1.79 12.43
N GLN A 21 7.21 2.65 12.10
CA GLN A 21 7.24 4.09 12.39
C GLN A 21 5.84 4.68 12.56
N TRP A 22 5.73 5.96 12.90
CA TRP A 22 4.44 6.67 13.04
C TRP A 22 3.46 5.98 14.01
N GLY A 23 3.92 5.73 15.25
CA GLY A 23 3.09 5.13 16.28
C GLY A 23 2.89 3.63 16.11
N GLY A 24 3.88 2.92 15.57
CA GLY A 24 3.87 1.46 15.43
C GLY A 24 3.40 0.94 14.07
N ALA A 25 3.07 1.82 13.13
CA ALA A 25 2.65 1.40 11.79
C ALA A 25 3.79 0.67 11.04
N HIS A 26 3.44 -0.41 10.35
CA HIS A 26 4.32 -1.20 9.49
C HIS A 26 4.36 -0.56 8.11
N VAL A 27 5.45 0.12 7.80
CA VAL A 27 5.60 0.89 6.57
C VAL A 27 6.53 0.16 5.61
N TRP A 28 5.99 -0.11 4.42
CA TRP A 28 6.70 -0.79 3.35
C TRP A 28 7.03 0.17 2.21
N LYS A 29 8.29 0.11 1.77
CA LYS A 29 8.86 1.00 0.74
C LYS A 29 9.43 0.17 -0.41
N VAL A 30 9.40 0.72 -1.62
CA VAL A 30 10.18 0.26 -2.77
C VAL A 30 11.24 1.32 -3.08
N GLY A 31 12.51 0.93 -2.95
CA GLY A 31 13.59 1.90 -2.80
C GLY A 31 13.32 2.88 -1.66
N ALA A 32 13.35 4.19 -1.95
CA ALA A 32 13.12 5.24 -0.95
C ALA A 32 11.64 5.67 -0.78
N LYS A 33 10.69 5.07 -1.53
CA LYS A 33 9.29 5.54 -1.56
C LYS A 33 8.33 4.53 -0.92
N VAL A 34 7.40 5.02 -0.11
CA VAL A 34 6.35 4.21 0.54
C VAL A 34 5.34 3.73 -0.49
N PHE A 35 4.93 2.46 -0.42
CA PHE A 35 3.83 1.90 -1.21
C PHE A 35 2.73 1.27 -0.35
N ALA A 36 3.02 0.86 0.88
CA ALA A 36 1.99 0.33 1.77
C ALA A 36 2.25 0.72 3.23
N ILE A 37 1.16 0.88 3.99
CA ILE A 37 1.20 1.17 5.42
C ILE A 37 0.14 0.29 6.11
N GLY A 38 0.59 -0.60 6.99
CA GLY A 38 -0.28 -1.36 7.91
C GLY A 38 -0.34 -0.70 9.28
N GLY A 39 -1.52 -0.61 9.87
CA GLY A 39 -1.70 -0.05 11.21
C GLY A 39 -3.02 -0.51 11.85
N TRP A 40 -3.36 0.06 13.01
CA TRP A 40 -4.54 -0.35 13.79
C TRP A 40 -5.40 0.85 14.17
N ASP A 41 -6.72 0.61 14.20
CA ASP A 41 -7.71 1.51 14.80
C ASP A 41 -8.15 0.88 16.13
N ASP A 42 -8.01 1.58 17.25
CA ASP A 42 -8.39 1.19 18.63
C ASP A 42 -8.16 -0.30 19.01
N GLY A 43 -7.14 -0.93 18.41
CA GLY A 43 -6.53 -2.17 18.88
C GLY A 43 -7.07 -3.50 18.35
N GLN A 44 -8.01 -3.56 17.39
CA GLN A 44 -8.59 -4.87 17.00
C GLN A 44 -8.47 -5.32 15.54
N GLN A 45 -8.42 -4.41 14.56
CA GLN A 45 -8.36 -4.79 13.14
C GLN A 45 -7.21 -4.09 12.42
N LEU A 46 -6.38 -4.86 11.71
CA LEU A 46 -5.37 -4.31 10.81
C LEU A 46 -6.07 -3.55 9.67
N PHE A 47 -5.81 -2.26 9.56
CA PHE A 47 -6.07 -1.52 8.32
C PHE A 47 -4.82 -1.51 7.45
N VAL A 48 -5.03 -1.45 6.13
CA VAL A 48 -3.93 -1.34 5.17
C VAL A 48 -4.21 -0.19 4.22
N THR A 49 -3.25 0.72 4.13
CA THR A 49 -3.25 1.88 3.23
C THR A 49 -2.30 1.64 2.07
N PHE A 50 -2.76 1.86 0.83
CA PHE A 50 -2.00 1.59 -0.38
C PHE A 50 -2.28 2.64 -1.48
N LYS A 51 -1.30 2.81 -2.38
CA LYS A 51 -1.41 3.65 -3.58
C LYS A 51 -2.29 2.92 -4.60
N CYS A 52 -3.20 3.63 -5.24
CA CYS A 52 -3.96 3.10 -6.37
C CYS A 52 -3.87 4.04 -7.58
N SER A 53 -4.38 3.60 -8.73
CA SER A 53 -4.61 4.46 -9.90
C SER A 53 -5.79 5.39 -9.65
N ASP A 54 -5.97 6.41 -10.49
CA ASP A 54 -7.07 7.36 -10.33
C ASP A 54 -8.43 6.69 -10.60
N ILE A 55 -8.50 5.82 -11.60
CA ILE A 55 -9.69 5.01 -11.89
C ILE A 55 -10.05 4.12 -10.68
N ALA A 56 -9.07 3.41 -10.12
CA ALA A 56 -9.31 2.57 -8.95
C ALA A 56 -9.70 3.40 -7.73
N TYR A 57 -9.11 4.58 -7.55
CA TYR A 57 -9.46 5.47 -6.45
C TYR A 57 -10.93 5.88 -6.50
N ASP A 58 -11.42 6.28 -7.67
CA ASP A 58 -12.81 6.69 -7.85
C ASP A 58 -13.80 5.58 -7.54
N VAL A 59 -13.48 4.34 -7.91
CA VAL A 59 -14.32 3.17 -7.60
C VAL A 59 -14.25 2.79 -6.12
N LEU A 60 -13.05 2.75 -5.55
CA LEU A 60 -12.81 2.19 -4.21
C LEU A 60 -13.20 3.14 -3.07
N LYS A 61 -13.13 4.46 -3.27
CA LYS A 61 -13.38 5.44 -2.21
C LYS A 61 -14.82 5.39 -1.67
N GLU A 62 -15.75 4.84 -2.45
CA GLU A 62 -17.18 4.74 -2.12
C GLU A 62 -17.58 3.34 -1.61
N GLN A 63 -16.66 2.37 -1.61
CA GLN A 63 -16.98 1.00 -1.24
C GLN A 63 -17.00 0.79 0.29
N PRO A 64 -17.97 0.03 0.82
CA PRO A 64 -17.98 -0.38 2.22
C PRO A 64 -16.66 -1.01 2.68
N GLY A 65 -16.21 -0.63 3.88
CA GLY A 65 -14.93 -1.10 4.43
C GLY A 65 -13.69 -0.40 3.88
N LEU A 66 -13.84 0.47 2.87
CA LEU A 66 -12.76 1.31 2.32
C LEU A 66 -12.99 2.78 2.67
N ARG A 67 -11.92 3.57 2.63
CA ARG A 67 -11.98 5.04 2.65
C ARG A 67 -10.77 5.66 1.97
N PRO A 68 -10.85 6.92 1.51
CA PRO A 68 -9.65 7.71 1.23
C PRO A 68 -8.70 7.71 2.42
N ALA A 69 -7.40 7.50 2.16
CA ALA A 69 -6.40 7.50 3.23
C ALA A 69 -6.30 8.90 3.88
N PRO A 70 -6.48 9.02 5.22
CA PRO A 70 -6.33 10.30 5.91
C PRO A 70 -4.97 10.94 5.61
N TYR A 71 -4.93 12.27 5.52
CA TYR A 71 -3.76 13.09 5.20
C TYR A 71 -3.16 12.94 3.79
N LEU A 72 -3.14 11.74 3.21
CA LEU A 72 -2.63 11.49 1.86
C LEU A 72 -3.67 11.91 0.81
N ALA A 73 -4.92 11.48 0.96
CA ALA A 73 -6.00 11.86 0.06
C ALA A 73 -6.32 13.36 0.14
N SER A 74 -6.26 13.95 1.33
CA SER A 74 -6.45 15.39 1.52
C SER A 74 -5.35 16.24 0.85
N ARG A 75 -4.24 15.63 0.44
CA ARG A 75 -3.17 16.26 -0.36
C ARG A 75 -3.30 15.97 -1.86
N GLY A 76 -4.46 15.51 -2.31
CA GLY A 76 -4.74 15.18 -3.71
C GLY A 76 -4.08 13.89 -4.20
N MET A 77 -3.60 13.02 -3.31
CA MET A 77 -2.99 11.76 -3.71
C MET A 77 -4.02 10.63 -3.74
N THR A 78 -3.96 9.77 -4.75
CA THR A 78 -4.85 8.62 -4.88
C THR A 78 -4.37 7.43 -4.05
N TRP A 79 -4.80 7.41 -2.78
CA TRP A 79 -4.52 6.38 -1.79
C TRP A 79 -5.80 5.96 -1.07
N ILE A 80 -5.98 4.65 -0.90
CA ILE A 80 -7.11 4.04 -0.21
C ILE A 80 -6.61 3.37 1.06
N GLN A 81 -7.43 3.42 2.11
CA GLN A 81 -7.28 2.60 3.31
C GLN A 81 -8.41 1.58 3.36
N ARG A 82 -8.04 0.30 3.35
CA ARG A 82 -8.94 -0.80 3.68
C ARG A 82 -8.99 -0.95 5.20
N ARG A 83 -10.17 -0.77 5.80
CA ARG A 83 -10.43 -0.94 7.23
C ARG A 83 -11.04 -2.31 7.55
N THR A 84 -11.84 -2.85 6.64
CA THR A 84 -12.47 -4.18 6.79
C THR A 84 -12.42 -4.95 5.48
N SER A 85 -12.73 -6.25 5.54
CA SER A 85 -12.75 -7.13 4.38
C SER A 85 -14.05 -7.10 3.56
N GLN A 86 -14.97 -6.18 3.85
CA GLN A 86 -16.35 -6.23 3.36
C GLN A 86 -16.46 -6.15 1.83
N SER A 87 -15.82 -5.17 1.20
CA SER A 87 -15.81 -5.00 -0.27
C SER A 87 -14.47 -5.37 -0.91
N MET A 88 -13.50 -5.81 -0.11
CA MET A 88 -12.17 -6.19 -0.57
C MET A 88 -11.66 -7.30 0.34
N ASP A 89 -11.62 -8.53 -0.17
CA ASP A 89 -11.03 -9.65 0.54
C ASP A 89 -9.48 -9.55 0.54
N ASP A 90 -8.82 -10.55 1.12
CA ASP A 90 -7.36 -10.54 1.24
C ASP A 90 -6.63 -10.80 -0.08
N ALA A 91 -7.26 -11.51 -1.03
CA ALA A 91 -6.68 -11.76 -2.35
C ALA A 91 -6.69 -10.46 -3.17
N ALA A 92 -7.84 -9.78 -3.22
CA ALA A 92 -7.98 -8.48 -3.86
C ALA A 92 -7.03 -7.44 -3.23
N LEU A 93 -6.88 -7.43 -1.91
CA LEU A 93 -5.91 -6.55 -1.26
C LEU A 93 -4.47 -6.82 -1.71
N LYS A 94 -4.06 -8.09 -1.83
CA LYS A 94 -2.72 -8.46 -2.34
C LYS A 94 -2.50 -7.97 -3.77
N ASP A 95 -3.53 -8.04 -4.62
CA ASP A 95 -3.45 -7.50 -5.99
C ASP A 95 -3.27 -5.98 -5.98
N TYR A 96 -4.01 -5.27 -5.14
CA TYR A 96 -3.83 -3.82 -4.97
C TYR A 96 -2.49 -3.44 -4.36
N LEU A 97 -1.93 -4.24 -3.45
CA LEU A 97 -0.59 -4.02 -2.90
C LEU A 97 0.50 -4.22 -3.96
N ARG A 98 0.35 -5.21 -4.83
CA ARG A 98 1.25 -5.42 -5.98
C ARG A 98 1.19 -4.24 -6.94
N GLU A 99 -0.01 -3.77 -7.27
CA GLU A 99 -0.17 -2.61 -8.15
C GLU A 99 0.33 -1.32 -7.49
N SER A 100 0.10 -1.14 -6.20
CA SER A 100 0.65 -0.04 -5.41
C SER A 100 2.18 0.01 -5.51
N HIS A 101 2.84 -1.13 -5.30
CA HIS A 101 4.29 -1.28 -5.45
C HIS A 101 4.74 -0.86 -6.85
N ARG A 102 4.11 -1.38 -7.90
CA ARG A 102 4.43 -1.05 -9.30
C ARG A 102 4.27 0.45 -9.59
N LEU A 103 3.14 1.05 -9.20
CA LEU A 103 2.87 2.48 -9.40
C LEU A 103 3.88 3.37 -8.68
N VAL A 104 4.36 2.97 -7.51
CA VAL A 104 5.36 3.73 -6.74
C VAL A 104 6.76 3.52 -7.32
N ALA A 105 7.10 2.30 -7.77
CA ALA A 105 8.35 2.00 -8.45
C ALA A 105 8.51 2.84 -9.72
N LEU A 106 7.43 3.02 -10.50
CA LEU A 106 7.42 3.89 -11.69
C LEU A 106 7.75 5.36 -11.39
N LYS A 107 7.52 5.81 -10.15
CA LYS A 107 7.87 7.18 -9.70
C LYS A 107 9.33 7.33 -9.27
N LEU A 108 10.11 6.26 -9.21
CA LEU A 108 11.56 6.32 -9.00
C LEU A 108 12.25 6.85 -10.25
N THR A 109 13.48 7.36 -10.11
CA THR A 109 14.29 7.75 -11.26
C THR A 109 14.65 6.51 -12.09
N ARG A 110 14.97 6.69 -13.38
CA ARG A 110 15.45 5.58 -14.23
C ARG A 110 16.68 4.90 -13.63
N GLN A 111 17.61 5.68 -13.09
CA GLN A 111 18.81 5.18 -12.42
C GLN A 111 18.45 4.33 -11.20
N ALA A 112 17.60 4.83 -10.31
CA ALA A 112 17.18 4.08 -9.12
C ALA A 112 16.44 2.79 -9.48
N ARG A 113 15.59 2.79 -10.51
CA ARG A 113 14.96 1.54 -10.99
C ARG A 113 15.99 0.55 -11.51
N LYS A 114 17.00 0.99 -12.25
CA LYS A 114 18.07 0.12 -12.76
C LYS A 114 18.88 -0.51 -11.62
N GLU A 115 19.28 0.28 -10.64
CA GLU A 115 20.04 -0.18 -9.46
C GLU A 115 19.24 -1.20 -8.63
N LEU A 116 17.92 -1.03 -8.57
CA LEU A 116 17.01 -1.92 -7.85
C LEU A 116 16.49 -3.10 -8.69
N GLY A 117 16.94 -3.27 -9.93
CA GLY A 117 16.46 -4.36 -10.81
C GLY A 117 15.01 -4.22 -11.27
N LEU A 118 14.45 -3.01 -11.28
CA LEU A 118 13.06 -2.66 -11.63
C LEU A 118 12.94 -2.03 -13.03
N ALA A 119 13.91 -2.24 -13.92
CA ALA A 119 14.01 -1.52 -15.19
C ALA A 119 12.99 -1.99 -16.26
N GLU A 120 12.36 -3.15 -16.07
CA GLU A 120 11.50 -3.81 -17.07
C GLU A 120 10.05 -4.03 -16.60
N SER A 121 9.61 -3.35 -15.54
CA SER A 121 8.25 -3.48 -14.96
C SER A 121 7.30 -2.35 -15.34
#